data_AF-A0A8X6LMW6-F1
#
_entry.id   AF-A0A8X6LMW6-F1
#
_cell.length_a   1.000
_cell.length_b   1.000
_cell.length_c   1.000
_cell.angle_alpha   90.00
_cell.angle_beta   90.00
_cell.angle_gamma   90.00
#
_symmetry.space_group_name_H-M   'P 1'
#
loop_
_entity.id
_entity.type
_entity.pdbx_description
1 polymer ?
#
loop_
_entity_poly.entity_id
_entity_poly.type
_entity_poly.pdbx_seq_one_letter_code
_entity_poly.pdbx_strand_id
1 'polypeptide(L)'
;PEGAPTAVHAVASSSNTIHVSWQPPKKDLRHGAVKGYYVGYKPYGGSDNYVYQTVEVQGDFKEEIILTNLRRATKYSIIVQAFNSKVLDLHVMSL
;
A
#
# COMPACT_ATOMS: atom_id res chain seq x y z
N PRO A 1 -4.60 -10.74 -6.82
CA PRO A 1 -3.46 -10.58 -7.75
C PRO A 1 -2.25 -11.38 -7.26
N GLU A 2 -1.53 -12.09 -8.14
CA GLU A 2 -0.30 -12.83 -7.77
C GLU A 2 0.97 -12.01 -8.04
N GLY A 3 0.87 -10.95 -8.84
CA GLY A 3 1.98 -10.01 -9.05
C GLY A 3 2.01 -8.91 -8.00
N ALA A 4 3.18 -8.66 -7.40
CA ALA A 4 3.43 -7.47 -6.60
C ALA A 4 3.49 -6.20 -7.49
N PRO A 5 3.09 -5.03 -6.97
CA PRO A 5 3.43 -3.74 -7.56
C PRO A 5 4.93 -3.65 -7.83
N THR A 6 5.30 -2.96 -8.91
CA THR A 6 6.69 -2.82 -9.34
C THR A 6 7.14 -1.38 -9.21
N ALA A 7 8.45 -1.13 -9.32
CA ALA A 7 9.03 0.22 -9.27
C ALA A 7 8.53 1.06 -8.08
N VAL A 8 8.40 0.43 -6.90
CA VAL A 8 8.02 1.14 -5.67
C VAL A 8 9.12 2.13 -5.32
N HIS A 9 8.76 3.41 -5.26
CA HIS A 9 9.66 4.50 -4.93
C HIS A 9 9.09 5.28 -3.75
N ALA A 10 9.95 5.67 -2.81
CA ALA A 10 9.56 6.39 -1.61
C ALA A 10 10.56 7.52 -1.36
N VAL A 11 10.07 8.75 -1.31
CA VAL A 11 10.87 9.96 -1.10
C VAL A 11 10.29 10.73 0.08
N ALA A 12 11.15 11.10 1.04
CA ALA A 12 10.75 12.02 2.10
C ALA A 12 10.40 13.38 1.48
N SER A 13 9.14 13.78 1.61
CA SER A 13 8.64 15.06 1.10
C SER A 13 8.72 16.18 2.15
N SER A 14 8.79 15.81 3.44
CA SER A 14 9.04 16.72 4.56
C SER A 14 9.59 15.94 5.76
N SER A 15 9.76 16.62 6.91
CA SER A 15 10.22 15.99 8.15
C SER A 15 9.30 14.87 8.68
N ASN A 16 8.01 14.87 8.33
CA ASN A 16 7.00 13.94 8.83
C ASN A 16 6.12 13.35 7.72
N THR A 17 6.54 13.45 6.46
CA THR A 17 5.81 12.91 5.31
C THR A 17 6.73 12.19 4.34
N ILE A 18 6.21 11.13 3.74
CA ILE A 18 6.87 10.39 2.65
C ILE A 18 5.87 10.28 1.50
N HIS A 19 6.29 10.69 0.31
CA HIS A 19 5.57 10.43 -0.93
C HIS A 19 6.00 9.06 -1.45
N VAL A 20 5.01 8.20 -1.70
CA VAL A 20 5.20 6.83 -2.19
C VAL A 20 4.50 6.71 -3.52
N SER A 21 5.19 6.18 -4.52
CA SER A 21 4.63 5.87 -5.83
C SER A 21 5.02 4.47 -6.29
N TRP A 22 4.24 3.88 -7.19
CA TRP A 22 4.46 2.54 -7.70
C TRP A 22 3.96 2.39 -9.14
N GLN A 23 4.28 1.25 -9.74
CA GLN A 23 3.66 0.79 -10.98
C GLN A 23 2.76 -0.42 -10.70
N PRO A 24 1.67 -0.59 -11.46
CA PRO A 24 0.78 -1.73 -11.31
C PRO A 24 1.55 -3.05 -11.58
N PRO A 25 1.08 -4.20 -11.04
CA PRO A 25 1.63 -5.50 -11.40
C PRO A 25 1.58 -5.74 -12.92
N LYS A 26 2.44 -6.62 -13.45
CA LYS A 26 2.36 -7.02 -14.87
C LYS A 26 0.97 -7.61 -15.18
N LYS A 27 0.40 -7.28 -16.35
CA LYS A 27 -0.99 -7.64 -16.73
C LYS A 27 -1.28 -9.13 -16.54
N ASP A 28 -0.34 -9.98 -16.94
CA ASP A 28 -0.47 -11.44 -16.91
C ASP A 28 -0.53 -12.00 -15.48
N LEU A 29 -0.14 -11.23 -14.47
CA LEU A 29 -0.12 -11.62 -13.05
C LEU A 29 -1.26 -10.99 -12.24
N ARG A 30 -2.15 -10.22 -12.87
CA ARG A 30 -3.22 -9.49 -12.15
C ARG A 30 -4.39 -10.38 -11.77
N HIS A 31 -4.65 -11.46 -12.52
CA HIS A 31 -5.82 -12.32 -12.37
C HIS A 31 -7.12 -11.50 -12.22
N GLY A 32 -7.33 -10.53 -13.12
CA GLY A 32 -8.44 -9.56 -13.08
C GLY A 32 -8.00 -8.10 -12.98
N ALA A 33 -8.97 -7.17 -12.96
CA ALA A 33 -8.69 -5.75 -12.81
C ALA A 33 -8.28 -5.42 -11.36
N VAL A 34 -7.21 -4.64 -11.19
CA VAL A 34 -6.81 -4.13 -9.88
C VAL A 34 -7.87 -3.15 -9.39
N LYS A 35 -8.34 -3.34 -8.16
CA LYS A 35 -9.35 -2.51 -7.50
C LYS A 35 -8.74 -1.53 -6.50
N GLY A 36 -7.49 -1.77 -6.09
CA GLY A 36 -6.76 -0.87 -5.22
C GLY A 36 -5.44 -1.46 -4.74
N TYR A 37 -4.83 -0.74 -3.81
CA TYR A 37 -3.54 -1.06 -3.21
C TYR A 37 -3.61 -0.86 -1.69
N TYR A 38 -3.00 -1.79 -0.95
CA TYR A 38 -2.65 -1.59 0.45
C TYR A 38 -1.22 -1.08 0.53
N VAL A 39 -1.02 0.07 1.17
CA VAL A 39 0.29 0.67 1.43
C VAL A 39 0.58 0.51 2.92
N GLY A 40 1.44 -0.44 3.26
CA GLY A 40 1.88 -0.71 4.62
C GLY A 40 3.14 0.06 4.95
N TYR A 41 3.21 0.68 6.12
CA TYR A 41 4.43 1.31 6.61
C TYR A 41 4.67 1.09 8.10
N LYS A 42 5.94 1.07 8.51
CA LYS A 42 6.37 1.05 9.92
C LYS A 42 7.80 1.58 10.11
N PRO A 43 8.22 1.99 11.32
CA PRO A 43 9.61 2.29 11.59
C PRO A 43 10.54 1.13 11.22
N TYR A 44 11.62 1.43 10.51
CA TYR A 44 12.61 0.45 10.09
C TYR A 44 13.35 -0.12 11.31
N GLY A 45 13.51 -1.44 11.36
CA GLY A 45 14.17 -2.13 12.48
C GLY A 45 13.32 -2.23 13.76
N GLY A 46 12.10 -1.67 13.78
CA GLY A 46 11.17 -1.81 14.90
C GLY A 46 10.38 -3.11 14.88
N SER A 47 9.95 -3.54 16.07
CA SER A 47 9.02 -4.66 16.28
C SER A 47 7.55 -4.27 16.05
N ASP A 48 7.28 -3.02 15.69
CA ASP A 48 5.93 -2.55 15.36
C ASP A 48 5.32 -3.35 14.21
N ASN A 49 3.99 -3.48 14.25
CA ASN A 49 3.19 -3.97 13.14
C ASN A 49 3.12 -2.91 12.02
N TYR A 50 2.89 -3.38 10.79
CA TYR A 50 2.59 -2.47 9.69
C TYR A 50 1.24 -1.77 9.90
N VAL A 51 1.24 -0.46 9.71
CA VAL A 51 0.00 0.32 9.55
C VAL A 51 -0.30 0.41 8.07
N TYR A 52 -1.55 0.14 7.69
CA TYR A 52 -1.96 0.13 6.28
C TYR A 52 -2.88 1.30 5.94
N GLN A 53 -2.65 1.88 4.78
CA GLN A 53 -3.60 2.76 4.10
C GLN A 53 -4.07 2.10 2.81
N THR A 54 -5.34 2.32 2.46
CA THR A 54 -5.95 1.77 1.25
C THR A 54 -6.07 2.86 0.21
N VAL A 55 -5.58 2.58 -1.00
CA VAL A 55 -5.76 3.43 -2.18
C VAL A 55 -6.66 2.70 -3.17
N GLU A 56 -7.86 3.20 -3.39
CA GLU A 56 -8.85 2.58 -4.27
C GLU A 56 -8.73 3.11 -5.70
N VAL A 57 -8.82 2.21 -6.68
CA VAL A 57 -8.83 2.57 -8.10
C VAL A 57 -10.23 3.06 -8.47
N GLN A 58 -10.42 4.38 -8.39
CA GLN A 58 -11.66 5.08 -8.75
C GLN A 58 -11.40 6.56 -9.09
N GLY A 59 -12.23 7.16 -9.95
CA GLY A 59 -12.14 8.59 -10.30
C GLY A 59 -10.75 8.99 -10.79
N ASP A 60 -10.18 10.03 -10.19
CA ASP A 60 -8.84 10.57 -10.47
C ASP A 60 -7.70 9.76 -9.78
N PHE A 61 -7.86 8.44 -9.71
CA PHE A 61 -6.88 7.56 -9.09
C PHE A 61 -5.49 7.71 -9.73
N LYS A 62 -4.47 7.67 -8.86
CA LYS A 62 -3.05 7.61 -9.24
C LYS A 62 -2.36 6.55 -8.40
N GLU A 63 -1.33 5.92 -8.96
CA GLU A 63 -0.45 4.98 -8.26
C GLU A 63 0.52 5.68 -7.29
N GLU A 64 -0.02 6.51 -6.40
CA GLU A 64 0.73 7.25 -5.39
C GLU A 64 -0.08 7.53 -4.12
N ILE A 65 0.63 7.78 -3.01
CA ILE A 65 0.07 8.30 -1.77
C ILE A 65 1.10 9.15 -1.02
N ILE A 66 0.63 10.08 -0.19
CA ILE A 66 1.46 10.78 0.80
C ILE A 66 1.16 10.19 2.17
N LEU A 67 2.13 9.48 2.73
CA LEU A 67 2.11 9.06 4.13
C LEU A 67 2.40 10.27 5.01
N THR A 68 1.55 10.53 6.00
CA THR A 68 1.62 11.71 6.87
C THR A 68 1.74 11.31 8.34
N ASN A 69 1.97 12.31 9.21
CA ASN A 69 2.10 12.12 10.66
C ASN A 69 3.20 11.12 11.07
N LEU A 70 4.27 11.06 10.28
CA LEU A 70 5.41 10.19 10.56
C LEU A 70 6.31 10.79 11.65
N ARG A 71 6.99 9.92 12.39
CA ARG A 71 8.02 10.32 13.34
C ARG A 71 9.18 10.94 12.56
N ARG A 72 9.63 12.12 13.01
CA ARG A 72 10.74 12.83 12.38
C ARG A 72 12.05 12.05 12.54
N ALA A 73 12.99 12.27 11.62
CA ALA A 73 14.32 11.65 11.62
C ALA A 73 14.28 10.11 11.78
N THR A 74 13.22 9.47 11.30
CA THR A 74 12.99 8.03 11.44
C THR A 74 13.00 7.40 10.05
N LYS A 75 13.74 6.30 9.88
CA LYS A 75 13.69 5.48 8.66
C LYS A 75 12.45 4.60 8.70
N TYR A 76 11.80 4.39 7.55
CA TYR A 76 10.58 3.59 7.44
C TYR A 76 10.76 2.42 6.48
N SER A 77 10.19 1.28 6.83
CA SER A 77 9.92 0.17 5.89
C SER A 77 8.55 0.39 5.26
N ILE A 78 8.47 0.30 3.93
CA ILE A 78 7.23 0.50 3.17
C ILE A 78 7.00 -0.72 2.27
N ILE A 79 5.75 -1.18 2.21
CA ILE A 79 5.30 -2.24 1.31
C ILE A 79 4.04 -1.77 0.57
N VAL A 80 3.88 -2.23 -0.67
CA VAL A 80 2.69 -1.96 -1.48
C VAL A 80 2.18 -3.29 -2.01
N GLN A 81 0.88 -3.55 -1.85
CA GLN A 81 0.23 -4.77 -2.32
C GLN A 81 -1.03 -4.43 -3.12
N ALA A 82 -1.19 -4.99 -4.31
CA ALA A 82 -2.39 -4.81 -5.12
C ALA A 82 -3.50 -5.80 -4.71
N PHE A 83 -4.77 -5.41 -4.81
CA PHE A 83 -5.93 -6.29 -4.64
C PHE A 83 -6.91 -6.19 -5.84
N ASN A 84 -7.58 -7.29 -6.19
CA ASN A 84 -8.53 -7.43 -7.32
C ASN A 84 -9.99 -7.64 -6.88
N SER A 85 -10.23 -7.90 -5.60
CA SER A 85 -11.54 -7.85 -4.94
C SER A 85 -11.37 -7.10 -3.63
N LYS A 86 -12.30 -6.21 -3.27
CA LYS A 86 -12.45 -5.85 -1.85
C LYS A 86 -12.87 -7.15 -1.18
N VAL A 87 -12.01 -7.75 -0.36
CA VAL A 87 -12.47 -8.84 0.52
C VAL A 87 -13.44 -8.19 1.51
N LEU A 88 -14.73 -8.23 1.19
CA LEU A 88 -15.83 -7.91 2.10
C LEU A 88 -17.02 -8.81 1.74
N ASP A 89 -17.05 -10.00 2.32
CA ASP A 89 -18.15 -10.36 3.21
C ASP A 89 -17.68 -11.38 4.28
N LEU A 90 -18.06 -11.13 5.53
CA LEU A 90 -17.77 -11.92 6.73
C LEU A 90 -18.84 -13.01 6.86
N HIS A 91 -18.44 -14.26 7.10
CA HIS A 91 -19.24 -15.22 7.84
C HIS A 91 -18.33 -15.96 8.81
N VAL A 92 -18.11 -15.36 9.99
CA VAL A 92 -17.73 -16.14 11.17
C VAL A 92 -19.02 -16.79 11.65
N MET A 93 -19.26 -18.04 11.24
CA MET A 93 -20.11 -18.92 12.03
C MET A 93 -19.25 -19.41 13.19
N SER A 94 -19.53 -18.89 14.39
CA SER A 94 -19.15 -19.60 15.61
C SER A 94 -19.98 -20.87 15.68
N LEU A 95 -19.33 -22.03 15.73
CA LEU A 95 -19.90 -23.23 16.35
C LEU A 95 -19.87 -23.06 17.87
#